data_AF-C5YBX5-F1
#
_entry.id   AF-C5YBX5-F1
#
_cell.length_a   1.000
_cell.length_b   1.000
_cell.length_c   1.000
_cell.angle_alpha   90.00
_cell.angle_beta   90.00
_cell.angle_gamma   90.00
#
_symmetry.space_group_name_H-M   'P 1'
#
loop_
_entity.id
_entity.type
_entity.pdbx_description
1 polymer ?
#
loop_
_entity_poly.entity_id
_entity_poly.type
_entity_poly.pdbx_seq_one_letter_code
_entity_poly.pdbx_strand_id
1 'polypeptide(L)'
;MAPAGTATGGSSAVHDDAEAMELGHDNLIRRRHAAGASDDRIVVGSAAAAAGKELAPPSSSVEQAFADQPVPSWREQLTVRAFVVGAVLSVVFNVILMKIDLTTGINPSLNVCASLLSYFLLRTWTRAIGCTGLLKQPFTRQENTMIQTCVVSAYGITFTGGFSSYLYGMSGAIAKKTESNDPQDIKDPHLGWMIGFMFLVSFVGLFALVPLRKVMIVDYKLTYPSGAATAYLLNGFHAPQGTERAKKQVRTLGKYFSLSFLWAFFQWFYTAGKHCGFGSFPTLGLEAYKNRFFFDFSPTYIGIGMICPYIVNVSLLLGGIISWGIMWPLIKTKKGSWYPETLPDSSLHGLQGYRVFITIAVILGDGLYNILKVFCRTIEAFISRYRNRNTNTLPVSNDGTPATTSETESFDDKCRLELFMKDQIPKTVALGGYVILAAITIGCLPLIIPQLKWYHILAAYIVAPALAFCNAYGCGLTNWSFASAYGKLAIFIFSAWAGASHSGVIVGLAACGVMMSIVGTAADLMQDFKTGYLTLSSPRSMFISQVIGTAMGCVIAPCVFWLFYKSFDVGASGGAYPAPYTYSTVTWRSWASMD
;
A
#
# COMPACT_ATOMS: atom_id res chain seq x y z
N MET A 1 -40.90 -16.69 52.60
CA MET A 1 -40.38 -16.10 53.84
C MET A 1 -39.19 -15.24 53.49
N ALA A 2 -39.33 -13.91 53.60
CA ALA A 2 -38.19 -13.01 53.75
C ALA A 2 -37.69 -13.07 55.21
N PRO A 3 -36.48 -12.58 55.52
CA PRO A 3 -36.31 -11.14 55.73
C PRO A 3 -35.01 -10.53 55.17
N ALA A 4 -34.99 -9.20 55.22
CA ALA A 4 -33.99 -8.26 54.74
C ALA A 4 -32.84 -7.98 55.74
N GLY A 5 -31.76 -7.38 55.25
CA GLY A 5 -30.69 -6.78 56.05
C GLY A 5 -29.58 -6.14 55.20
N THR A 6 -29.52 -4.81 55.20
CA THR A 6 -28.67 -3.85 54.45
C THR A 6 -27.23 -3.72 54.97
N ALA A 7 -26.24 -3.42 54.07
CA ALA A 7 -25.31 -2.27 54.17
C ALA A 7 -24.16 -2.29 53.11
N THR A 8 -24.12 -1.21 52.31
CA THR A 8 -23.03 -0.44 51.69
C THR A 8 -21.54 -0.83 51.78
N GLY A 9 -20.81 -0.69 50.65
CA GLY A 9 -19.43 -0.15 50.62
C GLY A 9 -18.44 -0.76 49.61
N GLY A 10 -17.88 0.06 48.70
CA GLY A 10 -16.52 -0.15 48.13
C GLY A 10 -16.41 -0.52 46.65
N SER A 11 -16.27 0.48 45.77
CA SER A 11 -15.83 0.35 44.37
C SER A 11 -14.54 1.15 44.18
N SER A 12 -13.39 0.47 44.07
CA SER A 12 -12.16 0.98 43.42
C SER A 12 -11.04 -0.07 43.55
N ALA A 13 -10.89 -0.98 42.58
CA ALA A 13 -9.73 -1.91 42.54
C ALA A 13 -9.38 -2.45 41.14
N VAL A 14 -9.92 -1.90 40.05
CA VAL A 14 -9.67 -2.42 38.69
C VAL A 14 -8.89 -1.42 37.81
N HIS A 15 -8.62 -0.22 38.32
CA HIS A 15 -7.92 0.82 37.56
C HIS A 15 -6.41 0.89 37.83
N ASP A 16 -5.92 0.35 38.95
CA ASP A 16 -4.51 0.48 39.37
C ASP A 16 -3.57 -0.57 38.74
N ASP A 17 -4.09 -1.75 38.34
CA ASP A 17 -3.25 -2.84 37.81
C ASP A 17 -2.80 -2.60 36.35
N ALA A 18 -3.55 -1.79 35.59
CA ALA A 18 -3.16 -1.40 34.23
C ALA A 18 -2.07 -0.32 34.24
N GLU A 19 -2.11 0.59 35.21
CA GLU A 19 -1.13 1.67 35.38
C GLU A 19 0.21 1.13 35.92
N ALA A 20 0.16 0.11 36.80
CA ALA A 20 1.36 -0.55 37.32
C ALA A 20 2.15 -1.33 36.25
N MET A 21 1.48 -1.85 35.21
CA MET A 21 2.12 -2.59 34.12
C MET A 21 2.76 -1.66 33.06
N GLU A 22 2.20 -0.46 32.84
CA GLU A 22 2.81 0.58 32.00
C GLU A 22 4.03 1.23 32.67
N LEU A 23 3.95 1.52 33.99
CA LEU A 23 5.08 2.06 34.77
C LEU A 23 6.29 1.10 34.82
N GLY A 24 6.05 -0.22 34.74
CA GLY A 24 7.11 -1.23 34.65
C GLY A 24 7.83 -1.24 33.29
N HIS A 25 7.13 -0.94 32.20
CA HIS A 25 7.67 -0.91 30.84
C HIS A 25 8.54 0.34 30.59
N ASP A 26 8.11 1.48 31.11
CA ASP A 26 8.85 2.76 31.00
C ASP A 26 10.16 2.74 31.80
N ASN A 27 10.19 2.11 32.98
CA ASN A 27 11.41 1.98 33.77
C ASN A 27 12.46 1.06 33.11
N LEU A 28 12.03 0.09 32.29
CA LEU A 28 12.92 -0.77 31.50
C LEU A 28 13.51 -0.05 30.28
N ILE A 29 12.75 0.86 29.66
CA ILE A 29 13.23 1.72 28.57
C ILE A 29 14.19 2.81 29.11
N ARG A 30 13.88 3.38 30.29
CA ARG A 30 14.72 4.40 30.94
C ARG A 30 16.10 3.86 31.35
N ARG A 31 16.20 2.60 31.79
CA ARG A 31 17.48 1.94 32.08
C ARG A 31 18.35 1.70 30.84
N ARG A 32 17.77 1.56 29.64
CA ARG A 32 18.53 1.44 28.39
C ARG A 32 19.18 2.75 27.95
N HIS A 33 18.60 3.90 28.29
CA HIS A 33 19.13 5.21 27.93
C HIS A 33 20.06 5.82 28.99
N ALA A 34 19.92 5.45 30.27
CA ALA A 34 20.79 5.93 31.35
C ALA A 34 22.15 5.20 31.44
N ALA A 35 22.30 4.01 30.85
CA ALA A 35 23.58 3.26 30.86
C ALA A 35 24.61 3.77 29.83
N GLY A 36 24.30 4.85 29.09
CA GLY A 36 25.15 5.40 28.03
C GLY A 36 25.84 6.73 28.36
N ALA A 37 25.72 7.26 29.58
CA ALA A 37 26.35 8.51 29.95
C ALA A 37 26.82 8.49 31.42
N SER A 38 28.05 8.96 31.62
CA SER A 38 28.79 9.21 32.86
C SER A 38 29.25 8.00 33.70
N ASP A 39 30.53 7.64 33.58
CA ASP A 39 31.43 7.70 34.74
C ASP A 39 32.89 7.90 34.25
N ASP A 40 33.36 9.16 34.26
CA ASP A 40 34.77 9.50 34.14
C ASP A 40 35.39 9.44 35.53
N ARG A 41 36.07 8.34 35.84
CA ARG A 41 37.04 8.29 36.95
C ARG A 41 38.33 7.62 36.52
N ILE A 42 39.38 8.44 36.58
CA ILE A 42 40.79 8.11 36.43
C ILE A 42 41.18 7.00 37.44
N VAL A 43 41.65 5.86 36.93
CA VAL A 43 42.56 4.96 37.66
C VAL A 43 43.64 4.48 36.70
N VAL A 44 44.87 4.82 37.06
CA VAL A 44 46.13 4.41 36.40
C VAL A 44 46.36 2.92 36.62
N GLY A 45 46.67 2.15 35.57
CA GLY A 45 47.15 0.77 35.74
C GLY A 45 47.18 -0.13 34.50
N SER A 46 48.38 -0.26 33.91
CA SER A 46 48.95 -1.43 33.22
C SER A 46 48.36 -1.97 31.90
N ALA A 47 49.02 -1.54 30.81
CA ALA A 47 49.65 -2.33 29.74
C ALA A 47 48.94 -3.55 29.10
N ALA A 48 48.85 -3.43 27.76
CA ALA A 48 49.13 -4.42 26.72
C ALA A 48 47.95 -5.11 26.00
N ALA A 49 48.02 -4.99 24.67
CA ALA A 49 47.44 -5.81 23.61
C ALA A 49 45.98 -5.57 23.19
N ALA A 50 45.78 -4.60 22.28
CA ALA A 50 44.89 -4.77 21.13
C ALA A 50 45.19 -3.70 20.06
N ALA A 51 46.02 -4.06 19.09
CA ALA A 51 46.28 -3.25 17.91
C ALA A 51 45.06 -3.23 16.96
N GLY A 52 44.72 -2.05 16.45
CA GLY A 52 44.12 -1.86 15.13
C GLY A 52 42.65 -2.25 14.96
N LYS A 53 41.73 -1.51 15.60
CA LYS A 53 40.36 -1.35 15.07
C LYS A 53 40.17 0.11 14.72
N GLU A 54 40.41 0.42 13.45
CA GLU A 54 40.11 1.69 12.82
C GLU A 54 38.61 1.98 13.05
N LEU A 55 38.33 2.98 13.89
CA LEU A 55 36.98 3.47 14.12
C LEU A 55 36.43 3.95 12.78
N ALA A 56 35.33 3.36 12.32
CA ALA A 56 34.55 3.90 11.22
C ALA A 56 34.18 5.37 11.56
N PRO A 57 34.41 6.34 10.65
CA PRO A 57 34.11 7.73 10.94
C PRO A 57 32.61 7.92 11.22
N PRO A 58 32.24 8.92 12.04
CA PRO A 58 30.85 9.22 12.37
C PRO A 58 30.05 9.40 11.08
N SER A 59 28.85 8.86 11.03
CA SER A 59 27.99 8.85 9.84
C SER A 59 27.81 10.27 9.29
N SER A 60 28.56 10.61 8.24
CA SER A 60 28.37 11.85 7.48
C SER A 60 26.90 11.96 7.05
N SER A 61 26.25 13.10 7.30
CA SER A 61 24.84 13.27 6.93
C SER A 61 24.66 13.12 5.42
N VAL A 62 23.51 12.62 4.96
CA VAL A 62 23.34 12.27 3.54
C VAL A 62 23.48 13.51 2.68
N GLU A 63 22.84 14.61 3.06
CA GLU A 63 22.90 15.84 2.27
C GLU A 63 24.28 16.51 2.37
N GLN A 64 25.04 16.33 3.45
CA GLN A 64 26.45 16.76 3.50
C GLN A 64 27.30 16.02 2.47
N ALA A 65 27.06 14.73 2.26
CA ALA A 65 27.76 13.96 1.23
C ALA A 65 27.44 14.41 -0.20
N PHE A 66 26.35 15.16 -0.41
CA PHE A 66 25.95 15.73 -1.69
C PHE A 66 26.07 17.26 -1.75
N ALA A 67 26.69 17.90 -0.74
CA ALA A 67 26.73 19.36 -0.63
C ALA A 67 27.38 20.05 -1.85
N ASP A 68 28.37 19.39 -2.47
CA ASP A 68 29.08 19.91 -3.65
C ASP A 68 28.33 19.66 -4.98
N GLN A 69 27.19 18.96 -4.95
CA GLN A 69 26.40 18.66 -6.15
C GLN A 69 25.12 19.50 -6.16
N PRO A 70 24.95 20.42 -7.14
CA PRO A 70 23.74 21.22 -7.21
C PRO A 70 22.54 20.32 -7.54
N VAL A 71 21.43 20.53 -6.82
CA VAL A 71 20.17 19.86 -7.12
C VAL A 71 19.62 20.42 -8.44
N PRO A 72 19.35 19.59 -9.45
CA PRO A 72 18.81 20.05 -10.73
C PRO A 72 17.43 20.69 -10.54
N SER A 73 17.10 21.67 -11.38
CA SER A 73 15.78 22.30 -11.36
C SER A 73 14.68 21.28 -11.66
N TRP A 74 13.44 21.55 -11.24
CA TRP A 74 12.34 20.59 -11.41
C TRP A 74 12.14 20.14 -12.87
N ARG A 75 12.41 21.01 -13.86
CA ARG A 75 12.32 20.64 -15.29
C ARG A 75 13.44 19.72 -15.74
N GLU A 76 14.64 19.89 -15.20
CA GLU A 76 15.82 19.08 -15.53
C GLU A 76 15.78 17.70 -14.88
N GLN A 77 14.99 17.53 -13.82
CA GLN A 77 14.69 16.22 -13.24
C GLN A 77 13.85 15.35 -14.20
N LEU A 78 13.09 15.97 -15.10
CA LEU A 78 12.23 15.31 -16.07
C LEU A 78 12.95 15.15 -17.41
N THR A 79 13.57 13.99 -17.64
CA THR A 79 14.30 13.74 -18.89
C THR A 79 13.53 12.80 -19.82
N VAL A 80 13.73 12.94 -21.13
CA VAL A 80 13.13 12.03 -22.12
C VAL A 80 13.63 10.61 -21.92
N ARG A 81 14.93 10.42 -21.64
CA ARG A 81 15.52 9.10 -21.39
C ARG A 81 14.90 8.42 -20.17
N ALA A 82 14.57 9.18 -19.11
CA ALA A 82 13.87 8.66 -17.94
C ALA A 82 12.50 8.10 -18.31
N PHE A 83 11.71 8.82 -19.11
CA PHE A 83 10.39 8.35 -19.52
C PHE A 83 10.44 7.17 -20.50
N VAL A 84 11.43 7.11 -21.40
CA VAL A 84 11.63 5.95 -22.28
C VAL A 84 11.93 4.69 -21.48
N VAL A 85 12.88 4.76 -20.54
CA VAL A 85 13.18 3.61 -19.66
C VAL A 85 12.01 3.30 -18.74
N GLY A 86 11.34 4.34 -18.22
CA GLY A 86 10.11 4.20 -17.44
C GLY A 86 9.02 3.44 -18.21
N ALA A 87 8.87 3.68 -19.51
CA ALA A 87 7.91 2.97 -20.36
C ALA A 87 8.23 1.50 -20.52
N VAL A 88 9.49 1.17 -20.82
CA VAL A 88 9.95 -0.23 -20.92
C VAL A 88 9.73 -0.96 -19.60
N LEU A 89 10.12 -0.33 -18.49
CA LEU A 89 9.94 -0.91 -17.16
C LEU A 89 8.47 -1.05 -16.78
N SER A 90 7.63 -0.07 -17.11
CA SER A 90 6.20 -0.11 -16.83
C SER A 90 5.54 -1.34 -17.47
N VAL A 91 5.91 -1.70 -18.71
CA VAL A 91 5.41 -2.93 -19.35
C VAL A 91 5.82 -4.17 -18.56
N VAL A 92 7.10 -4.30 -18.21
CA VAL A 92 7.62 -5.45 -17.45
C VAL A 92 6.95 -5.59 -16.09
N PHE A 93 6.86 -4.50 -15.32
CA PHE A 93 6.26 -4.51 -13.99
C PHE A 93 4.75 -4.75 -14.02
N ASN A 94 4.03 -4.23 -15.02
CA ASN A 94 2.61 -4.54 -15.19
C ASN A 94 2.38 -6.03 -15.47
N VAL A 95 3.20 -6.69 -16.29
CA VAL A 95 3.09 -8.14 -16.52
C VAL A 95 3.32 -8.93 -15.23
N ILE A 96 4.35 -8.56 -14.47
CA ILE A 96 4.68 -9.21 -13.19
C ILE A 96 3.54 -9.03 -12.19
N LEU A 97 3.05 -7.80 -12.01
CA LEU A 97 1.97 -7.54 -11.07
C LEU A 97 0.64 -8.12 -11.54
N MET A 98 0.32 -8.13 -12.83
CA MET A 98 -0.91 -8.75 -13.31
C MET A 98 -0.93 -10.25 -12.98
N LYS A 99 0.22 -10.92 -13.13
CA LYS A 99 0.37 -12.32 -12.72
C LYS A 99 0.13 -12.48 -11.22
N ILE A 100 0.76 -11.66 -10.38
CA ILE A 100 0.59 -11.73 -8.92
C ILE A 100 -0.87 -11.45 -8.53
N ASP A 101 -1.47 -10.42 -9.14
CA ASP A 101 -2.84 -10.00 -8.90
C ASP A 101 -3.86 -11.11 -9.23
N LEU A 102 -3.66 -11.81 -10.36
CA LEU A 102 -4.51 -12.91 -10.78
C LEU A 102 -4.25 -14.24 -10.04
N THR A 103 -3.12 -14.40 -9.35
CA THR A 103 -2.75 -15.64 -8.66
C THR A 103 -3.00 -15.58 -7.16
N THR A 104 -2.47 -14.55 -6.50
CA THR A 104 -2.57 -14.36 -5.04
C THR A 104 -3.44 -13.17 -4.67
N GLY A 105 -3.47 -12.14 -5.52
CA GLY A 105 -4.16 -10.86 -5.30
C GLY A 105 -3.62 -10.02 -4.13
N ILE A 106 -2.49 -10.43 -3.55
CA ILE A 106 -1.72 -9.64 -2.60
C ILE A 106 -0.51 -9.08 -3.32
N ASN A 107 -0.51 -7.76 -3.52
CA ASN A 107 0.45 -7.13 -4.42
C ASN A 107 1.56 -6.47 -3.60
N PRO A 108 2.82 -6.95 -3.69
CA PRO A 108 3.95 -6.27 -3.07
C PRO A 108 4.16 -4.88 -3.67
N SER A 109 4.68 -3.98 -2.84
CA SER A 109 5.34 -2.76 -3.31
C SER A 109 6.63 -3.13 -4.06
N LEU A 110 6.74 -2.71 -5.32
CA LEU A 110 7.91 -2.97 -6.17
C LEU A 110 8.77 -1.71 -6.38
N ASN A 111 8.60 -0.66 -5.57
CA ASN A 111 9.32 0.61 -5.66
C ASN A 111 10.85 0.42 -5.61
N VAL A 112 11.33 -0.44 -4.71
CA VAL A 112 12.77 -0.75 -4.54
C VAL A 112 13.31 -1.47 -5.78
N CYS A 113 12.54 -2.41 -6.35
CA CYS A 113 12.93 -3.11 -7.58
C CYS A 113 12.95 -2.15 -8.78
N ALA A 114 11.95 -1.27 -8.90
CA ALA A 114 11.87 -0.27 -9.95
C ALA A 114 13.08 0.68 -9.91
N SER A 115 13.44 1.23 -8.75
CA SER A 115 14.59 2.15 -8.61
C SER A 115 15.95 1.51 -8.96
N LEU A 116 16.16 0.25 -8.57
CA LEU A 116 17.37 -0.51 -8.88
C LEU A 116 17.50 -0.83 -10.37
N LEU A 117 16.42 -1.31 -11.00
CA LEU A 117 16.46 -1.65 -12.41
C LEU A 117 16.55 -0.39 -13.29
N SER A 118 15.88 0.70 -12.87
CA SER A 118 16.02 2.02 -13.47
C SER A 118 17.46 2.51 -13.43
N TYR A 119 18.14 2.39 -12.28
CA TYR A 119 19.57 2.72 -12.16
C TYR A 119 20.44 1.96 -13.17
N PHE A 120 20.25 0.63 -13.27
CA PHE A 120 21.02 -0.21 -14.16
C PHE A 120 20.80 0.14 -15.64
N LEU A 121 19.54 0.28 -16.06
CA LEU A 121 19.19 0.61 -17.44
C LEU A 121 19.67 2.01 -17.83
N LEU A 122 19.47 3.02 -16.98
CA LEU A 122 19.94 4.38 -17.27
C LEU A 122 21.46 4.48 -17.29
N ARG A 123 22.15 3.78 -16.39
CA ARG A 123 23.61 3.76 -16.40
C ARG A 123 24.16 3.09 -17.66
N THR A 124 23.50 2.03 -18.13
CA THR A 124 23.87 1.34 -19.38
C THR A 124 23.60 2.24 -20.59
N TRP A 125 22.42 2.86 -20.65
CA TRP A 125 22.04 3.85 -21.67
C TRP A 125 23.01 5.03 -21.72
N THR A 126 23.35 5.59 -20.56
CA THR A 126 24.27 6.73 -20.43
C THR A 126 25.67 6.37 -20.90
N ARG A 127 26.15 5.15 -20.63
CA ARG A 127 27.43 4.67 -21.19
C ARG A 127 27.37 4.52 -22.71
N ALA A 128 26.31 3.92 -23.23
CA ALA A 128 26.14 3.71 -24.67
C ALA A 128 26.11 5.03 -25.46
N ILE A 129 25.39 6.04 -24.97
CA ILE A 129 25.33 7.37 -25.61
C ILE A 129 26.57 8.22 -25.30
N GLY A 130 27.25 7.96 -24.17
CA GLY A 130 28.56 8.56 -23.89
C GLY A 130 29.58 8.25 -25.00
N CYS A 131 29.49 7.06 -25.61
CA CYS A 131 30.32 6.68 -26.76
C CYS A 131 30.04 7.50 -28.03
N THR A 132 28.88 8.15 -28.14
CA THR A 132 28.47 8.92 -29.32
C THR A 132 28.63 10.43 -29.14
N GLY A 133 29.17 10.91 -28.01
CA GLY A 133 29.42 12.33 -27.74
C GLY A 133 28.15 13.20 -27.57
N LEU A 134 26.96 12.60 -27.61
CA LEU A 134 25.66 13.31 -27.56
C LEU A 134 25.15 13.58 -26.14
N LEU A 135 25.92 13.22 -25.10
CA LEU A 135 25.43 13.23 -23.73
C LEU A 135 25.60 14.60 -23.07
N LYS A 136 24.50 15.37 -22.99
CA LYS A 136 24.51 16.72 -22.38
C LYS A 136 24.29 16.76 -20.86
N GLN A 137 23.79 15.70 -20.21
CA GLN A 137 23.36 15.74 -18.80
C GLN A 137 23.76 14.52 -17.96
N PRO A 138 24.30 14.71 -16.74
CA PRO A 138 24.65 13.63 -15.82
C PRO A 138 23.41 12.90 -15.29
N PHE A 139 23.55 11.62 -14.94
CA PHE A 139 22.46 10.81 -14.34
C PHE A 139 22.39 11.05 -12.84
N THR A 140 21.31 11.67 -12.37
CA THR A 140 21.14 12.13 -10.98
C THR A 140 20.22 11.20 -10.19
N ARG A 141 20.27 11.30 -8.85
CA ARG A 141 19.34 10.55 -7.98
C ARG A 141 17.90 10.98 -8.21
N GLN A 142 17.65 12.26 -8.49
CA GLN A 142 16.33 12.81 -8.72
C GLN A 142 15.73 12.26 -10.01
N GLU A 143 16.52 12.15 -11.09
CA GLU A 143 16.07 11.53 -12.33
C GLU A 143 15.67 10.06 -12.11
N ASN A 144 16.44 9.32 -11.33
CA ASN A 144 16.10 7.94 -10.98
C ASN A 144 14.82 7.82 -10.12
N THR A 145 14.62 8.76 -9.18
CA THR A 145 13.36 8.89 -8.45
C THR A 145 12.19 9.11 -9.40
N MET A 146 12.33 9.97 -10.42
CA MET A 146 11.24 10.21 -11.39
C MET A 146 10.85 8.95 -12.17
N ILE A 147 11.84 8.14 -12.57
CA ILE A 147 11.59 6.86 -13.26
C ILE A 147 10.85 5.91 -12.33
N GLN A 148 11.30 5.78 -11.08
CA GLN A 148 10.62 4.94 -10.10
C GLN A 148 9.17 5.39 -9.90
N THR A 149 8.92 6.66 -9.64
CA THR A 149 7.56 7.21 -9.50
C THR A 149 6.69 6.93 -10.72
N CYS A 150 7.22 7.12 -11.92
CA CYS A 150 6.53 6.82 -13.18
C CYS A 150 6.14 5.33 -13.28
N VAL A 151 7.10 4.42 -13.04
CA VAL A 151 6.87 2.97 -13.09
C VAL A 151 5.87 2.51 -12.04
N VAL A 152 5.99 3.02 -10.81
CA VAL A 152 5.08 2.69 -9.70
C VAL A 152 3.67 3.15 -9.98
N SER A 153 3.51 4.38 -10.48
CA SER A 153 2.21 4.90 -10.87
C SER A 153 1.59 4.08 -12.00
N ALA A 154 2.39 3.65 -12.99
CA ALA A 154 1.91 2.86 -14.11
C ALA A 154 1.48 1.45 -13.70
N TYR A 155 2.28 0.75 -12.90
CA TYR A 155 1.90 -0.59 -12.44
C TYR A 155 0.82 -0.55 -11.36
N GLY A 156 0.71 0.54 -10.59
CA GLY A 156 -0.29 0.71 -9.54
C GLY A 156 -1.71 0.64 -10.08
N ILE A 157 -1.90 1.00 -11.36
CA ILE A 157 -3.17 0.83 -12.09
C ILE A 157 -3.54 -0.66 -12.24
N THR A 158 -2.59 -1.59 -12.29
CA THR A 158 -2.92 -3.03 -12.29
C THR A 158 -3.70 -3.43 -11.02
N PHE A 159 -3.31 -2.90 -9.86
CA PHE A 159 -4.01 -3.17 -8.61
C PHE A 159 -5.30 -2.37 -8.49
N THR A 160 -5.22 -1.04 -8.65
CA THR A 160 -6.37 -0.15 -8.46
C THR A 160 -7.43 -0.25 -9.56
N GLY A 161 -7.04 -0.71 -10.75
CA GLY A 161 -7.91 -0.98 -11.90
C GLY A 161 -8.78 -2.23 -11.77
N GLY A 162 -8.59 -3.02 -10.71
CA GLY A 162 -9.52 -4.09 -10.33
C GLY A 162 -9.63 -5.24 -11.32
N PHE A 163 -8.58 -5.49 -12.12
CA PHE A 163 -8.57 -6.52 -13.16
C PHE A 163 -8.72 -7.94 -12.60
N SER A 164 -8.39 -8.19 -11.32
CA SER A 164 -8.68 -9.45 -10.61
C SER A 164 -9.90 -9.38 -9.68
N SER A 165 -10.54 -8.22 -9.55
CA SER A 165 -11.56 -7.95 -8.52
C SER A 165 -12.86 -7.38 -9.09
N TYR A 166 -13.10 -6.06 -8.99
CA TYR A 166 -14.38 -5.45 -9.36
C TYR A 166 -14.60 -5.42 -10.88
N LEU A 167 -13.54 -5.15 -11.66
CA LEU A 167 -13.65 -5.03 -13.11
C LEU A 167 -13.98 -6.37 -13.73
N TYR A 168 -13.24 -7.41 -13.34
CA TYR A 168 -13.49 -8.76 -13.82
C TYR A 168 -14.78 -9.36 -13.26
N GLY A 169 -15.23 -8.95 -12.07
CA GLY A 169 -16.53 -9.35 -11.53
C GLY A 169 -17.76 -8.81 -12.27
N MET A 170 -17.59 -7.78 -13.10
CA MET A 170 -18.65 -7.34 -14.01
C MET A 170 -18.86 -8.31 -15.20
N SER A 171 -17.93 -9.24 -15.44
CA SER A 171 -17.96 -10.14 -16.61
C SER A 171 -19.06 -11.21 -16.54
N GLY A 172 -19.52 -11.65 -17.71
CA GLY A 172 -20.47 -12.76 -17.84
C GLY A 172 -19.87 -14.09 -17.39
N ALA A 173 -18.54 -14.24 -17.44
CA ALA A 173 -17.84 -15.42 -16.90
C ALA A 173 -18.05 -15.58 -15.39
N ILE A 174 -18.19 -14.46 -14.68
CA ILE A 174 -18.50 -14.43 -13.25
C ILE A 174 -20.00 -14.54 -12.99
N ALA A 175 -20.82 -13.88 -13.81
CA ALA A 175 -22.28 -13.98 -13.74
C ALA A 175 -22.80 -15.42 -13.81
N LYS A 176 -22.20 -16.25 -14.69
CA LYS A 176 -22.56 -17.68 -14.83
C LYS A 176 -22.29 -18.53 -13.58
N LYS A 177 -21.47 -18.03 -12.65
CA LYS A 177 -21.14 -18.71 -11.39
C LYS A 177 -22.01 -18.23 -10.23
N THR A 178 -22.85 -17.22 -10.44
CA THR A 178 -23.80 -16.68 -9.48
C THR A 178 -25.24 -17.06 -9.84
N GLU A 179 -26.13 -17.02 -8.86
CA GLU A 179 -27.56 -17.36 -9.03
C GLU A 179 -28.31 -16.33 -9.88
N SER A 180 -27.86 -15.08 -9.93
CA SER A 180 -28.35 -14.03 -10.83
C SER A 180 -27.49 -13.93 -12.09
N ASN A 181 -28.14 -14.12 -13.25
CA ASN A 181 -27.56 -13.99 -14.58
C ASN A 181 -28.34 -12.97 -15.43
N ASP A 182 -28.74 -11.86 -14.81
CA ASP A 182 -29.46 -10.79 -15.51
C ASP A 182 -28.54 -10.07 -16.52
N PRO A 183 -28.95 -9.93 -17.79
CA PRO A 183 -28.14 -9.27 -18.80
C PRO A 183 -27.76 -7.82 -18.46
N GLN A 184 -28.58 -7.15 -17.65
CA GLN A 184 -28.35 -5.76 -17.22
C GLN A 184 -27.19 -5.65 -16.22
N ASP A 185 -26.85 -6.74 -15.54
CA ASP A 185 -25.75 -6.82 -14.58
C ASP A 185 -24.44 -7.34 -15.20
N ILE A 186 -24.37 -7.45 -16.52
CA ILE A 186 -23.19 -7.98 -17.21
C ILE A 186 -22.55 -6.87 -18.05
N LYS A 187 -21.25 -6.67 -17.82
CA LYS A 187 -20.39 -5.85 -18.67
C LYS A 187 -19.07 -6.57 -18.89
N ASP A 188 -18.97 -7.25 -20.03
CA ASP A 188 -17.76 -8.00 -20.35
C ASP A 188 -16.55 -7.09 -20.57
N PRO A 189 -15.35 -7.52 -20.14
CA PRO A 189 -14.12 -6.78 -20.39
C PRO A 189 -13.93 -6.54 -21.88
N HIS A 190 -13.67 -5.30 -22.26
CA HIS A 190 -13.26 -4.94 -23.61
C HIS A 190 -12.31 -3.75 -23.54
N LEU A 191 -11.22 -3.84 -24.32
CA LEU A 191 -10.07 -2.95 -24.20
C LEU A 191 -10.44 -1.46 -24.22
N GLY A 192 -11.30 -1.05 -25.16
CA GLY A 192 -11.68 0.35 -25.33
C GLY A 192 -12.34 0.99 -24.11
N TRP A 193 -13.35 0.32 -23.52
CA TRP A 193 -14.03 0.89 -22.35
C TRP A 193 -13.20 0.75 -21.08
N MET A 194 -12.38 -0.29 -20.96
CA MET A 194 -11.47 -0.44 -19.82
C MET A 194 -10.45 0.70 -19.78
N ILE A 195 -9.82 1.02 -20.92
CA ILE A 195 -8.91 2.17 -21.05
C ILE A 195 -9.66 3.46 -20.70
N GLY A 196 -10.83 3.70 -21.30
CA GLY A 196 -11.64 4.89 -21.02
C GLY A 196 -12.02 5.03 -19.54
N PHE A 197 -12.42 3.93 -18.89
CA PHE A 197 -12.72 3.90 -17.47
C PHE A 197 -11.49 4.29 -16.63
N MET A 198 -10.32 3.68 -16.88
CA MET A 198 -9.09 4.00 -16.14
C MET A 198 -8.70 5.47 -16.30
N PHE A 199 -8.78 6.03 -17.51
CA PHE A 199 -8.50 7.44 -17.74
C PHE A 199 -9.43 8.38 -16.95
N LEU A 200 -10.69 8.00 -16.73
CA LEU A 200 -11.63 8.80 -15.96
C LEU A 200 -11.38 8.72 -14.44
N VAL A 201 -11.05 7.55 -13.91
CA VAL A 201 -11.00 7.35 -12.45
C VAL A 201 -9.62 7.52 -11.82
N SER A 202 -8.53 7.27 -12.57
CA SER A 202 -7.19 7.13 -11.98
C SER A 202 -6.49 8.45 -11.68
N PHE A 203 -6.88 9.57 -12.29
CA PHE A 203 -6.20 10.85 -12.10
C PHE A 203 -6.71 11.66 -10.91
N VAL A 204 -7.96 11.46 -10.49
CA VAL A 204 -8.59 12.27 -9.42
C VAL A 204 -7.84 12.13 -8.10
N GLY A 205 -7.38 10.92 -7.76
CA GLY A 205 -6.64 10.67 -6.52
C GLY A 205 -5.30 11.38 -6.43
N LEU A 206 -4.69 11.73 -7.57
CA LEU A 206 -3.45 12.52 -7.60
C LEU A 206 -3.66 13.90 -6.99
N PHE A 207 -4.85 14.48 -7.12
CA PHE A 207 -5.14 15.82 -6.62
C PHE A 207 -5.67 15.82 -5.19
N ALA A 208 -6.25 14.71 -4.73
CA ALA A 208 -6.96 14.61 -3.44
C ALA A 208 -6.08 14.96 -2.23
N LEU A 209 -4.83 14.49 -2.21
CA LEU A 209 -3.95 14.63 -1.03
C LEU A 209 -2.75 15.57 -1.23
N VAL A 210 -2.60 16.18 -2.42
CA VAL A 210 -1.53 17.17 -2.67
C VAL A 210 -1.51 18.30 -1.63
N PRO A 211 -2.66 18.88 -1.20
CA PRO A 211 -2.66 19.92 -0.17
C PRO A 211 -2.19 19.43 1.20
N LEU A 212 -2.32 18.13 1.48
CA LEU A 212 -2.02 17.51 2.78
C LEU A 212 -0.61 16.93 2.86
N ARG A 213 0.17 16.96 1.77
CA ARG A 213 1.53 16.40 1.71
C ARG A 213 2.46 16.93 2.80
N LYS A 214 2.37 18.23 3.14
CA LYS A 214 3.21 18.83 4.19
C LYS A 214 2.88 18.20 5.55
N VAL A 215 1.58 18.09 5.84
CA VAL A 215 1.09 17.52 7.10
C VAL A 215 1.60 16.09 7.27
N MET A 216 1.49 15.27 6.22
CA MET A 216 1.83 13.86 6.31
C MET A 216 3.34 13.58 6.32
N ILE A 217 4.11 14.30 5.51
CA ILE A 217 5.54 14.02 5.31
C ILE A 217 6.43 14.80 6.28
N VAL A 218 6.10 16.08 6.54
CA VAL A 218 6.92 16.99 7.35
C VAL A 218 6.38 17.04 8.78
N ASP A 219 5.09 17.34 8.97
CA ASP A 219 4.55 17.61 10.30
C ASP A 219 4.40 16.32 11.12
N TYR A 220 3.81 15.26 10.53
CA TYR A 220 3.63 13.95 11.16
C TYR A 220 4.83 13.01 11.00
N LYS A 221 5.80 13.37 10.13
CA LYS A 221 7.00 12.58 9.84
C LYS A 221 6.71 11.08 9.57
N LEU A 222 5.59 10.77 8.92
CA LEU A 222 5.20 9.39 8.62
C LEU A 222 6.32 8.66 7.87
N THR A 223 6.56 7.40 8.23
CA THR A 223 7.72 6.64 7.77
C THR A 223 7.61 6.32 6.28
N TYR A 224 6.43 5.87 5.82
CA TYR A 224 6.21 5.23 4.51
C TYR A 224 7.33 4.24 4.19
N PRO A 225 7.36 3.05 4.84
CA PRO A 225 8.52 2.17 4.84
C PRO A 225 9.09 1.83 3.44
N SER A 226 8.24 1.52 2.46
CA SER A 226 8.70 1.29 1.08
C SER A 226 9.33 2.54 0.45
N GLY A 227 8.72 3.71 0.67
CA GLY A 227 9.20 4.97 0.14
C GLY A 227 10.55 5.37 0.75
N ALA A 228 10.70 5.19 2.06
CA ALA A 228 11.95 5.40 2.78
C ALA A 228 13.06 4.42 2.33
N ALA A 229 12.75 3.12 2.25
CA ALA A 229 13.70 2.11 1.77
C ALA A 229 14.20 2.41 0.35
N THR A 230 13.30 2.85 -0.53
CA THR A 230 13.64 3.27 -1.91
C THR A 230 14.58 4.48 -1.89
N ALA A 231 14.31 5.48 -1.05
CA ALA A 231 15.16 6.67 -0.95
C ALA A 231 16.57 6.34 -0.42
N TYR A 232 16.68 5.52 0.62
CA TYR A 232 17.98 5.07 1.13
C TYR A 232 18.79 4.32 0.08
N LEU A 233 18.13 3.49 -0.73
CA LEU A 233 18.76 2.79 -1.83
C LEU A 233 19.27 3.76 -2.91
N LEU A 234 18.42 4.70 -3.34
CA LEU A 234 18.75 5.71 -4.35
C LEU A 234 19.92 6.60 -3.92
N ASN A 235 19.88 7.10 -2.68
CA ASN A 235 20.98 7.88 -2.11
C ASN A 235 22.27 7.06 -2.06
N GLY A 236 22.19 5.75 -1.76
CA GLY A 236 23.33 4.85 -1.79
C GLY A 236 23.96 4.66 -3.18
N PHE A 237 23.14 4.56 -4.24
CA PHE A 237 23.63 4.36 -5.61
C PHE A 237 24.33 5.58 -6.21
N HIS A 238 23.94 6.77 -5.80
CA HIS A 238 24.43 8.03 -6.35
C HIS A 238 25.46 8.73 -5.45
N ALA A 239 25.73 8.24 -4.24
CA ALA A 239 26.72 8.84 -3.35
C ALA A 239 28.11 8.93 -4.00
N PRO A 240 28.94 9.95 -3.70
CA PRO A 240 30.27 10.10 -4.29
C PRO A 240 31.22 8.93 -3.99
N GLN A 241 31.15 8.35 -2.79
CA GLN A 241 31.82 7.09 -2.41
C GLN A 241 30.95 5.84 -2.73
N GLY A 242 29.84 6.03 -3.44
CA GLY A 242 28.79 5.07 -3.66
C GLY A 242 29.16 3.91 -4.58
N THR A 243 30.25 3.99 -5.34
CA THR A 243 30.65 2.91 -6.26
C THR A 243 30.91 1.60 -5.51
N GLU A 244 31.51 1.65 -4.32
CA GLU A 244 31.70 0.46 -3.47
C GLU A 244 30.40 -0.05 -2.86
N ARG A 245 29.56 0.85 -2.32
CA ARG A 245 28.26 0.50 -1.72
C ARG A 245 27.30 -0.07 -2.78
N ALA A 246 27.24 0.55 -3.96
CA ALA A 246 26.49 0.07 -5.11
C ALA A 246 26.99 -1.30 -5.58
N LYS A 247 28.32 -1.52 -5.64
CA LYS A 247 28.88 -2.84 -5.97
C LYS A 247 28.49 -3.90 -4.94
N LYS A 248 28.54 -3.57 -3.63
CA LYS A 248 28.05 -4.46 -2.56
C LYS A 248 26.55 -4.75 -2.72
N GLN A 249 25.73 -3.73 -2.95
CA GLN A 249 24.28 -3.89 -3.15
C GLN A 249 23.94 -4.76 -4.37
N VAL A 250 24.59 -4.53 -5.52
CA VAL A 250 24.42 -5.34 -6.73
C VAL A 250 24.87 -6.78 -6.50
N ARG A 251 26.00 -7.00 -5.81
CA ARG A 251 26.47 -8.34 -5.46
C ARG A 251 25.48 -9.07 -4.54
N THR A 252 24.95 -8.37 -3.53
CA THR A 252 23.95 -8.90 -2.62
C THR A 252 22.65 -9.24 -3.37
N LEU A 253 22.18 -8.36 -4.25
CA LEU A 253 21.04 -8.63 -5.11
C LEU A 253 21.28 -9.87 -5.98
N GLY A 254 22.40 -9.95 -6.68
CA GLY A 254 22.74 -11.09 -7.53
C GLY A 254 22.76 -12.41 -6.74
N LYS A 255 23.28 -12.38 -5.50
CA LYS A 255 23.27 -13.52 -4.59
C LYS A 255 21.85 -13.98 -4.24
N TYR A 256 20.99 -13.07 -3.79
CA TYR A 256 19.61 -13.42 -3.38
C TYR A 256 18.70 -13.73 -4.56
N PHE A 257 18.91 -13.08 -5.71
CA PHE A 257 18.25 -13.43 -6.96
C PHE A 257 18.60 -14.87 -7.37
N SER A 258 19.88 -15.22 -7.35
CA SER A 258 20.33 -16.58 -7.69
C SER A 258 19.79 -17.60 -6.69
N LEU A 259 19.80 -17.30 -5.38
CA LEU A 259 19.22 -18.16 -4.36
C LEU A 259 17.71 -18.36 -4.56
N SER A 260 16.96 -17.29 -4.82
CA SER A 260 15.53 -17.35 -5.09
C SER A 260 15.22 -18.12 -6.38
N PHE A 261 16.02 -17.92 -7.43
CA PHE A 261 15.90 -18.65 -8.70
C PHE A 261 16.18 -20.15 -8.52
N LEU A 262 17.28 -20.50 -7.85
CA LEU A 262 17.63 -21.90 -7.55
C LEU A 262 16.58 -22.55 -6.65
N TRP A 263 16.03 -21.81 -5.69
CA TRP A 263 14.92 -22.29 -4.86
C TRP A 263 13.65 -22.52 -5.67
N ALA A 264 13.25 -21.58 -6.53
CA ALA A 264 12.11 -21.75 -7.42
C ALA A 264 12.29 -22.93 -8.38
N PHE A 265 13.50 -23.10 -8.94
CA PHE A 265 13.85 -24.25 -9.77
C PHE A 265 13.77 -25.57 -8.99
N PHE A 266 14.28 -25.60 -7.78
CA PHE A 266 14.16 -26.74 -6.87
C PHE A 266 12.69 -27.05 -6.57
N GLN A 267 11.88 -26.06 -6.16
CA GLN A 267 10.45 -26.26 -5.94
C GLN A 267 9.75 -26.80 -7.18
N TRP A 268 10.04 -26.24 -8.36
CA TRP A 268 9.49 -26.70 -9.64
C TRP A 268 9.85 -28.17 -9.93
N PHE A 269 11.10 -28.58 -9.71
CA PHE A 269 11.54 -29.97 -9.91
C PHE A 269 10.75 -30.98 -9.06
N TYR A 270 10.37 -30.61 -7.84
CA TYR A 270 9.58 -31.46 -6.94
C TYR A 270 8.06 -31.27 -7.06
N THR A 271 7.60 -30.49 -8.04
CA THR A 271 6.17 -30.29 -8.29
C THR A 271 5.66 -31.32 -9.29
N ALA A 272 5.21 -32.48 -8.81
CA ALA A 272 4.70 -33.56 -9.67
C ALA A 272 3.18 -33.46 -9.98
N GLY A 273 2.46 -32.51 -9.37
CA GLY A 273 1.00 -32.37 -9.55
C GLY A 273 0.36 -31.22 -8.75
N LYS A 274 -0.97 -31.07 -8.85
CA LYS A 274 -1.75 -29.91 -8.35
C LYS A 274 -1.72 -29.68 -6.82
N HIS A 275 -1.28 -30.67 -6.04
CA HIS A 275 -1.13 -30.61 -4.57
C HIS A 275 0.17 -31.27 -4.09
N CYS A 276 1.22 -31.19 -4.91
CA CYS A 276 2.48 -31.86 -4.66
C CYS A 276 3.63 -30.85 -4.61
N GLY A 277 4.69 -31.19 -3.88
CA GLY A 277 5.88 -30.35 -3.72
C GLY A 277 5.79 -29.37 -2.55
N PHE A 278 6.79 -28.49 -2.47
CA PHE A 278 6.98 -27.58 -1.34
C PHE A 278 5.91 -26.48 -1.21
N GLY A 279 5.14 -26.21 -2.27
CA GLY A 279 4.00 -25.28 -2.21
C GLY A 279 2.75 -25.86 -1.53
N SER A 280 2.77 -27.14 -1.16
CA SER A 280 1.64 -27.84 -0.53
C SER A 280 2.12 -28.83 0.53
N PHE A 281 3.30 -28.56 1.12
CA PHE A 281 3.91 -29.46 2.09
C PHE A 281 3.20 -29.36 3.45
N PRO A 282 2.72 -30.47 4.04
CA PRO A 282 1.97 -30.46 5.31
C PRO A 282 2.91 -30.28 6.51
N THR A 283 3.54 -29.11 6.63
CA THR A 283 4.55 -28.78 7.66
C THR A 283 4.06 -28.98 9.10
N LEU A 284 2.77 -28.78 9.34
CA LEU A 284 2.14 -28.81 10.67
C LEU A 284 1.25 -30.05 10.86
N GLY A 285 1.42 -31.06 10.01
CA GLY A 285 0.61 -32.28 9.99
C GLY A 285 -0.53 -32.25 8.97
N LEU A 286 -1.09 -33.43 8.70
CA LEU A 286 -2.12 -33.62 7.66
C LEU A 286 -3.45 -32.91 8.01
N GLU A 287 -3.81 -32.87 9.29
CA GLU A 287 -5.07 -32.25 9.72
C GLU A 287 -5.01 -30.71 9.61
N ALA A 288 -3.88 -30.10 9.99
CA ALA A 288 -3.65 -28.68 9.77
C ALA A 288 -3.62 -28.33 8.27
N TYR A 289 -3.01 -29.19 7.45
CA TYR A 289 -2.99 -29.03 6.00
C TYR A 289 -4.40 -29.06 5.37
N LYS A 290 -5.29 -29.98 5.82
CA LYS A 290 -6.71 -29.98 5.38
C LYS A 290 -7.42 -28.67 5.69
N ASN A 291 -7.04 -28.02 6.79
CA ASN A 291 -7.56 -26.70 7.19
C ASN A 291 -6.83 -25.53 6.52
N ARG A 292 -5.99 -25.78 5.51
CA ARG A 292 -5.16 -24.78 4.81
C ARG A 292 -4.16 -24.06 5.73
N PHE A 293 -3.80 -24.67 6.85
CA PHE A 293 -2.83 -24.13 7.79
C PHE A 293 -1.48 -24.83 7.60
N PHE A 294 -0.64 -24.27 6.74
CA PHE A 294 0.70 -24.78 6.41
C PHE A 294 1.61 -23.64 5.98
N PHE A 295 2.93 -23.89 5.96
CA PHE A 295 3.87 -22.93 5.39
C PHE A 295 3.99 -23.13 3.88
N ASP A 296 3.59 -22.12 3.12
CA ASP A 296 4.01 -21.99 1.73
C ASP A 296 5.46 -21.48 1.73
N PHE A 297 6.41 -22.32 1.28
CA PHE A 297 7.84 -21.97 1.22
C PHE A 297 8.16 -20.99 0.07
N SER A 298 7.19 -20.20 -0.38
CA SER A 298 7.38 -19.16 -1.38
C SER A 298 8.16 -17.97 -0.80
N PRO A 299 9.33 -17.60 -1.37
CA PRO A 299 10.11 -16.46 -0.89
C PRO A 299 9.49 -15.09 -1.24
N THR A 300 8.39 -15.09 -2.00
CA THR A 300 7.75 -13.88 -2.58
C THR A 300 7.43 -12.82 -1.52
N TYR A 301 6.95 -13.23 -0.35
CA TYR A 301 6.48 -12.31 0.71
C TYR A 301 7.54 -12.02 1.78
N ILE A 302 8.68 -12.71 1.78
CA ILE A 302 9.75 -12.49 2.75
C ILE A 302 10.26 -11.05 2.66
N GLY A 303 10.46 -10.54 1.44
CA GLY A 303 10.90 -9.17 1.21
C GLY A 303 9.93 -8.11 1.74
N ILE A 304 8.61 -8.34 1.62
CA ILE A 304 7.61 -7.43 2.18
C ILE A 304 7.71 -7.41 3.71
N GLY A 305 7.81 -8.58 4.34
CA GLY A 305 7.94 -8.70 5.79
C GLY A 305 9.18 -8.00 6.34
N MET A 306 10.29 -7.95 5.58
CA MET A 306 11.50 -7.22 5.97
C MET A 306 11.35 -5.69 5.93
N ILE A 307 10.46 -5.17 5.07
CA ILE A 307 10.22 -3.72 4.92
C ILE A 307 9.14 -3.24 5.90
N CYS A 308 8.12 -4.05 6.15
CA CYS A 308 7.01 -3.71 7.04
C CYS A 308 7.46 -3.71 8.53
N PRO A 309 6.87 -2.84 9.37
CA PRO A 309 7.13 -2.87 10.81
C PRO A 309 6.78 -4.23 11.43
N TYR A 310 7.57 -4.67 12.41
CA TYR A 310 7.40 -5.98 13.05
C TYR A 310 5.99 -6.14 13.66
N ILE A 311 5.41 -5.07 14.20
CA ILE A 311 4.07 -5.09 14.80
C ILE A 311 3.01 -5.49 13.77
N VAL A 312 3.12 -5.00 12.53
CA VAL A 312 2.20 -5.33 11.44
C VAL A 312 2.32 -6.81 11.06
N ASN A 313 3.55 -7.31 10.97
CA ASN A 313 3.79 -8.73 10.65
C ASN A 313 3.24 -9.66 11.74
N VAL A 314 3.43 -9.31 13.02
CA VAL A 314 2.89 -10.09 14.15
C VAL A 314 1.36 -10.06 14.15
N SER A 315 0.74 -8.89 13.92
CA SER A 315 -0.72 -8.79 13.82
C SER A 315 -1.29 -9.61 12.66
N LEU A 316 -0.65 -9.61 11.49
CA LEU A 316 -1.05 -10.45 10.35
C LEU A 316 -0.93 -11.94 10.67
N LEU A 317 0.15 -12.35 11.32
CA LEU A 317 0.35 -13.74 11.76
C LEU A 317 -0.74 -14.17 12.76
N LEU A 318 -0.99 -13.35 13.79
CA LEU A 318 -2.01 -13.61 14.79
C LEU A 318 -3.40 -13.71 14.15
N GLY A 319 -3.73 -12.80 13.22
CA GLY A 319 -4.98 -12.85 12.47
C GLY A 319 -5.10 -14.11 11.61
N GLY A 320 -4.00 -14.56 11.00
CA GLY A 320 -3.93 -15.83 10.27
C GLY A 320 -4.18 -17.06 11.16
N ILE A 321 -3.57 -17.09 12.35
CA ILE A 321 -3.76 -18.16 13.34
C ILE A 321 -5.21 -18.18 13.85
N ILE A 322 -5.76 -17.03 14.23
CA ILE A 322 -7.14 -16.94 14.73
C ILE A 322 -8.13 -17.36 13.64
N SER A 323 -7.95 -16.90 12.40
CA SER A 323 -8.88 -17.19 11.31
C SER A 323 -8.79 -18.65 10.84
N TRP A 324 -7.63 -19.08 10.35
CA TRP A 324 -7.44 -20.40 9.73
C TRP A 324 -7.13 -21.50 10.74
N GLY A 325 -6.51 -21.18 11.87
CA GLY A 325 -6.19 -22.14 12.92
C GLY A 325 -7.34 -22.44 13.88
N ILE A 326 -8.20 -21.45 14.18
CA ILE A 326 -9.24 -21.57 15.21
C ILE A 326 -10.65 -21.39 14.63
N MET A 327 -10.95 -20.24 14.04
CA MET A 327 -12.31 -19.84 13.69
C MET A 327 -12.94 -20.73 12.61
N TRP A 328 -12.27 -20.95 11.46
CA TRP A 328 -12.83 -21.77 10.39
C TRP A 328 -13.00 -23.25 10.76
N PRO A 329 -12.04 -23.91 11.43
CA PRO A 329 -12.25 -25.27 11.93
C PRO A 329 -13.44 -25.39 12.89
N LEU A 330 -13.61 -24.45 13.82
CA LEU A 330 -14.74 -24.46 14.76
C LEU A 330 -16.09 -24.31 14.05
N ILE A 331 -16.22 -23.38 13.10
CA ILE A 331 -17.46 -23.21 12.32
C ILE A 331 -17.73 -24.46 11.46
N LYS A 332 -16.69 -25.13 10.97
CA LYS A 332 -16.84 -26.38 10.21
C LYS A 332 -17.49 -27.49 11.05
N THR A 333 -17.20 -27.58 12.35
CA THR A 333 -17.85 -28.56 13.26
C THR A 333 -19.34 -28.34 13.47
N LYS A 334 -19.87 -27.17 13.08
CA LYS A 334 -21.30 -26.83 13.20
C LYS A 334 -22.09 -27.12 11.92
N LYS A 335 -21.49 -27.83 10.95
CA LYS A 335 -22.19 -28.35 9.78
C LYS A 335 -23.39 -29.20 10.23
N GLY A 336 -24.55 -29.00 9.60
CA GLY A 336 -25.83 -29.65 9.98
C GLY A 336 -26.67 -28.87 10.99
N SER A 337 -26.07 -28.00 11.81
CA SER A 337 -26.79 -27.13 12.77
C SER A 337 -26.85 -25.68 12.32
N TRP A 338 -25.73 -25.13 11.84
CA TRP A 338 -25.66 -23.72 11.39
C TRP A 338 -25.88 -23.57 9.89
N TYR A 339 -25.61 -24.61 9.11
CA TYR A 339 -25.86 -24.66 7.67
C TYR A 339 -26.10 -26.12 7.21
N PRO A 340 -26.89 -26.34 6.15
CA PRO A 340 -27.24 -27.68 5.67
C PRO A 340 -26.02 -28.56 5.34
N GLU A 341 -26.09 -29.84 5.71
CA GLU A 341 -25.03 -30.83 5.44
C GLU A 341 -24.85 -31.13 3.95
N THR A 342 -25.93 -31.03 3.17
CA THR A 342 -25.99 -31.35 1.74
C THR A 342 -25.25 -30.34 0.87
N LEU A 343 -24.91 -29.17 1.41
CA LEU A 343 -24.27 -28.12 0.63
C LEU A 343 -22.75 -28.35 0.52
N PRO A 344 -22.18 -28.12 -0.69
CA PRO A 344 -20.73 -28.16 -0.87
C PRO A 344 -20.06 -27.02 -0.09
N ASP A 345 -18.82 -27.26 0.36
CA ASP A 345 -17.99 -26.29 1.09
C ASP A 345 -17.65 -25.03 0.28
N SER A 346 -18.04 -24.96 -1.00
CA SER A 346 -17.94 -23.80 -1.89
C SER A 346 -19.20 -22.95 -1.96
N SER A 347 -20.32 -23.42 -1.40
CA SER A 347 -21.60 -22.70 -1.43
C SER A 347 -21.60 -21.52 -0.47
N LEU A 348 -22.19 -20.40 -0.91
CA LEU A 348 -22.43 -19.22 -0.09
C LEU A 348 -23.43 -19.48 1.05
N HIS A 349 -24.31 -20.46 0.89
CA HIS A 349 -25.22 -20.90 1.94
C HIS A 349 -24.55 -21.84 2.97
N GLY A 350 -23.26 -22.15 2.78
CA GLY A 350 -22.46 -22.99 3.68
C GLY A 350 -21.29 -22.24 4.31
N LEU A 351 -20.16 -22.93 4.47
CA LEU A 351 -18.96 -22.39 5.14
C LEU A 351 -18.37 -21.13 4.45
N GLN A 352 -18.51 -20.99 3.13
CA GLN A 352 -18.01 -19.79 2.44
C GLN A 352 -18.79 -18.53 2.81
N GLY A 353 -20.10 -18.64 3.07
CA GLY A 353 -20.90 -17.49 3.51
C GLY A 353 -20.33 -16.88 4.79
N TYR A 354 -20.07 -17.71 5.80
CA TYR A 354 -19.42 -17.27 7.05
C TYR A 354 -18.05 -16.65 6.82
N ARG A 355 -17.23 -17.26 5.94
CA ARG A 355 -15.92 -16.68 5.58
C ARG A 355 -16.04 -15.28 5.02
N VAL A 356 -16.99 -15.09 4.10
CA VAL A 356 -17.16 -13.82 3.42
C VAL A 356 -17.79 -12.79 4.36
N PHE A 357 -18.93 -13.08 4.99
CA PHE A 357 -19.65 -12.10 5.81
C PHE A 357 -18.90 -11.70 7.09
N ILE A 358 -18.21 -12.62 7.77
CA ILE A 358 -17.38 -12.26 8.94
C ILE A 358 -16.22 -11.37 8.50
N THR A 359 -15.55 -11.72 7.40
CA THR A 359 -14.47 -10.90 6.85
C THR A 359 -14.98 -9.51 6.46
N ILE A 360 -16.19 -9.42 5.89
CA ILE A 360 -16.84 -8.14 5.58
C ILE A 360 -17.12 -7.36 6.86
N ALA A 361 -17.73 -7.97 7.87
CA ALA A 361 -18.05 -7.29 9.13
C ALA A 361 -16.79 -6.74 9.81
N VAL A 362 -15.69 -7.50 9.80
CA VAL A 362 -14.40 -7.05 10.32
C VAL A 362 -13.82 -5.91 9.49
N ILE A 363 -13.84 -6.02 8.15
CA ILE A 363 -13.34 -4.96 7.25
C ILE A 363 -14.18 -3.68 7.38
N LEU A 364 -15.50 -3.79 7.41
CA LEU A 364 -16.41 -2.66 7.58
C LEU A 364 -16.28 -2.06 8.99
N GLY A 365 -16.14 -2.89 10.01
CA GLY A 365 -15.94 -2.47 11.39
C GLY A 365 -14.64 -1.69 11.56
N ASP A 366 -13.52 -2.21 11.02
CA ASP A 366 -12.23 -1.52 11.01
C ASP A 366 -12.29 -0.24 10.17
N GLY A 367 -12.86 -0.30 8.97
CA GLY A 367 -13.04 0.85 8.09
C GLY A 367 -13.84 1.97 8.77
N LEU A 368 -14.99 1.64 9.38
CA LEU A 368 -15.84 2.57 10.10
C LEU A 368 -15.15 3.12 11.36
N TYR A 369 -14.48 2.26 12.14
CA TYR A 369 -13.71 2.69 13.30
C TYR A 369 -12.62 3.70 12.92
N ASN A 370 -11.86 3.42 11.86
CA ASN A 370 -10.81 4.32 11.38
C ASN A 370 -11.38 5.64 10.87
N ILE A 371 -12.50 5.61 10.13
CA ILE A 371 -13.19 6.83 9.68
C ILE A 371 -13.65 7.66 10.88
N LEU A 372 -14.34 7.05 11.84
CA LEU A 372 -14.86 7.74 13.02
C LEU A 372 -13.72 8.29 13.89
N LYS A 373 -12.70 7.48 14.17
CA LYS A 373 -11.52 7.90 14.95
C LYS A 373 -10.81 9.07 14.29
N VAL A 374 -10.55 9.00 12.99
CA VAL A 374 -9.89 10.09 12.26
C VAL A 374 -10.77 11.32 12.21
N PHE A 375 -12.08 11.17 12.00
CA PHE A 375 -13.03 12.28 12.01
C PHE A 375 -13.07 12.97 13.38
N CYS A 376 -13.22 12.21 14.47
CA CYS A 376 -13.14 12.72 15.84
C CYS A 376 -11.82 13.43 16.11
N ARG A 377 -10.68 12.82 15.77
CA ARG A 377 -9.35 13.45 15.93
C ARG A 377 -9.17 14.70 15.08
N THR A 378 -9.75 14.73 13.88
CA THR A 378 -9.70 15.90 13.00
C THR A 378 -10.55 17.04 13.55
N ILE A 379 -11.74 16.73 14.09
CA ILE A 379 -12.59 17.69 14.79
C ILE A 379 -11.89 18.20 16.04
N GLU A 380 -11.33 17.32 16.87
CA GLU A 380 -10.56 17.69 18.06
C GLU A 380 -9.38 18.60 17.70
N ALA A 381 -8.63 18.27 16.65
CA ALA A 381 -7.53 19.10 16.16
C ALA A 381 -8.03 20.45 15.63
N PHE A 382 -9.17 20.49 14.95
CA PHE A 382 -9.76 21.73 14.44
C PHE A 382 -10.29 22.61 15.57
N ILE A 383 -10.99 22.03 16.55
CA ILE A 383 -11.47 22.71 17.76
C ILE A 383 -10.29 23.20 18.59
N SER A 384 -9.26 22.37 18.79
CA SER A 384 -8.03 22.74 19.49
C SER A 384 -7.34 23.91 18.80
N ARG A 385 -7.26 23.91 17.47
CA ARG A 385 -6.67 25.01 16.68
C ARG A 385 -7.54 26.27 16.65
N TYR A 386 -8.86 26.12 16.66
CA TYR A 386 -9.80 27.25 16.76
C TYR A 386 -9.73 27.89 18.16
N ARG A 387 -9.60 27.07 19.20
CA ARG A 387 -9.46 27.49 20.60
C ARG A 387 -8.07 28.07 20.91
N ASN A 388 -7.01 27.54 20.31
CA ASN A 388 -5.64 28.05 20.40
C ASN A 388 -5.30 29.14 19.39
N ARG A 389 -6.30 29.76 18.73
CA ARG A 389 -6.06 30.89 17.82
C ARG A 389 -5.46 32.13 18.52
N ASN A 390 -5.40 32.13 19.85
CA ASN A 390 -4.70 33.15 20.65
C ASN A 390 -3.27 32.81 21.07
N THR A 391 -2.72 31.63 20.74
CA THR A 391 -1.33 31.27 21.04
C THR A 391 -0.68 30.59 19.83
N ASN A 392 0.29 31.27 19.22
CA ASN A 392 1.10 30.76 18.10
C ASN A 392 2.05 29.62 18.55
N THR A 393 1.52 28.43 18.85
CA THR A 393 2.33 27.21 19.00
C THR A 393 1.62 25.98 18.41
N LEU A 394 2.36 25.21 17.60
CA LEU A 394 1.99 23.89 17.05
C LEU A 394 3.19 22.95 17.29
N PRO A 395 3.00 21.62 17.47
CA PRO A 395 2.15 20.95 18.45
C PRO A 395 2.96 20.01 19.38
N VAL A 396 2.26 19.51 20.40
CA VAL A 396 2.70 18.76 21.58
C VAL A 396 2.94 17.27 21.28
N SER A 397 3.99 16.71 21.89
CA SER A 397 4.30 15.26 21.99
C SER A 397 3.31 14.55 22.93
N ASN A 398 3.20 13.23 22.83
CA ASN A 398 2.26 12.40 23.63
C ASN A 398 2.42 12.49 25.16
N ASP A 399 3.48 13.13 25.68
CA ASP A 399 3.84 13.07 27.11
C ASP A 399 3.54 14.35 27.91
N GLY A 400 2.68 15.25 27.42
CA GLY A 400 2.19 16.39 28.21
C GLY A 400 3.25 17.40 28.69
N THR A 401 4.51 17.24 28.31
CA THR A 401 5.60 18.17 28.60
C THR A 401 5.74 19.16 27.45
N PRO A 402 5.90 20.48 27.74
CA PRO A 402 6.12 21.46 26.69
C PRO A 402 7.43 21.12 25.98
N ALA A 403 7.35 20.95 24.65
CA ALA A 403 8.49 20.71 23.79
C ALA A 403 9.55 21.77 24.08
N THR A 404 10.58 21.39 24.82
CA THR A 404 11.71 22.26 25.07
C THR A 404 12.46 22.34 23.74
N THR A 405 12.39 23.51 23.10
CA THR A 405 13.04 23.80 21.84
C THR A 405 14.54 23.52 21.95
N SER A 406 15.02 22.45 21.30
CA SER A 406 16.27 22.40 20.50
C SER A 406 16.72 20.95 20.25
N GLU A 407 15.97 20.18 19.47
CA GLU A 407 16.69 19.34 18.51
C GLU A 407 17.27 20.32 17.49
N THR A 408 18.60 20.44 17.46
CA THR A 408 19.29 21.20 16.43
C THR A 408 18.84 20.62 15.09
N GLU A 409 17.95 21.31 14.36
CA GLU A 409 17.43 20.83 13.08
C GLU A 409 18.60 20.37 12.21
N SER A 410 18.65 19.07 11.93
CA SER A 410 19.74 18.44 11.17
C SER A 410 19.94 19.16 9.84
N PHE A 411 21.19 19.29 9.38
CA PHE A 411 21.50 19.87 8.07
C PHE A 411 20.66 19.22 6.95
N ASP A 412 20.50 17.90 7.04
CA ASP A 412 19.67 17.13 6.13
C ASP A 412 18.21 17.60 6.13
N ASP A 413 17.63 17.80 7.32
CA ASP A 413 16.22 18.17 7.45
C ASP A 413 15.96 19.58 6.94
N LYS A 414 16.89 20.51 7.18
CA LYS A 414 16.81 21.88 6.63
C LYS A 414 16.83 21.87 5.11
N CYS A 415 17.80 21.17 4.51
CA CYS A 415 17.94 21.10 3.06
C CYS A 415 16.72 20.45 2.40
N ARG A 416 16.22 19.35 2.98
CA ARG A 416 15.01 18.66 2.50
C ARG A 416 13.78 19.52 2.62
N LEU A 417 13.60 20.20 3.75
CA LEU A 417 12.45 21.08 3.98
C LEU A 417 12.45 22.28 3.02
N GLU A 418 13.59 22.93 2.81
CA GLU A 418 13.72 24.07 1.91
C GLU A 418 13.26 23.72 0.49
N LEU A 419 13.78 22.62 -0.07
CA LEU A 419 13.42 22.20 -1.42
C LEU A 419 11.95 21.74 -1.52
N PHE A 420 11.48 20.98 -0.53
CA PHE A 420 10.11 20.45 -0.52
C PHE A 420 9.05 21.57 -0.44
N MET A 421 9.40 22.69 0.21
CA MET A 421 8.56 23.88 0.31
C MET A 421 8.70 24.80 -0.91
N LYS A 422 9.92 24.97 -1.46
CA LYS A 422 10.20 25.81 -2.63
C LYS A 422 9.36 25.40 -3.84
N ASP A 423 9.34 24.12 -4.17
CA ASP A 423 8.60 23.60 -5.32
C ASP A 423 7.20 23.11 -4.93
N GLN A 424 6.46 23.95 -4.21
CA GLN A 424 5.08 23.65 -3.86
C GLN A 424 4.15 23.66 -5.07
N ILE A 425 3.27 22.64 -5.12
CA ILE A 425 2.14 22.61 -6.05
C ILE A 425 1.10 23.55 -5.47
N PRO A 426 0.69 24.61 -6.18
CA PRO A 426 -0.29 25.57 -5.66
C PRO A 426 -1.58 24.86 -5.25
N LYS A 427 -2.11 25.22 -4.07
CA LYS A 427 -3.36 24.62 -3.56
C LYS A 427 -4.54 24.86 -4.50
N THR A 428 -4.54 25.97 -5.23
CA THR A 428 -5.53 26.29 -6.27
C THR A 428 -5.48 25.31 -7.43
N VAL A 429 -4.27 24.94 -7.89
CA VAL A 429 -4.09 23.91 -8.92
C VAL A 429 -4.53 22.54 -8.41
N ALA A 430 -4.21 22.23 -7.15
CA ALA A 430 -4.61 20.97 -6.53
C ALA A 430 -6.15 20.84 -6.45
N LEU A 431 -6.81 21.82 -5.84
CA LEU A 431 -8.27 21.83 -5.67
C LEU A 431 -9.00 21.97 -7.00
N GLY A 432 -8.53 22.86 -7.88
CA GLY A 432 -9.11 23.05 -9.20
C GLY A 432 -8.99 21.80 -10.07
N GLY A 433 -7.83 21.14 -10.06
CA GLY A 433 -7.63 19.88 -10.77
C GLY A 433 -8.54 18.75 -10.26
N TYR A 434 -8.73 18.65 -8.94
CA TYR A 434 -9.71 17.72 -8.36
C TYR A 434 -11.13 17.98 -8.86
N VAL A 435 -11.60 19.23 -8.77
CA VAL A 435 -12.96 19.61 -9.17
C VAL A 435 -13.19 19.40 -10.67
N ILE A 436 -12.24 19.80 -11.51
CA ILE A 436 -12.34 19.65 -12.98
C ILE A 436 -12.40 18.18 -13.36
N LEU A 437 -11.47 17.37 -12.86
CA LEU A 437 -11.46 15.93 -13.17
C LEU A 437 -12.69 15.22 -12.60
N ALA A 438 -13.12 15.59 -11.40
CA ALA A 438 -14.36 15.06 -10.81
C ALA A 438 -15.57 15.38 -11.70
N ALA A 439 -15.69 16.63 -12.20
CA ALA A 439 -16.77 17.03 -13.10
C ALA A 439 -16.74 16.26 -14.42
N ILE A 440 -15.56 16.07 -15.02
CA ILE A 440 -15.38 15.25 -16.23
C ILE A 440 -15.86 13.83 -15.98
N THR A 441 -15.46 13.22 -14.87
CA THR A 441 -15.85 11.83 -14.58
C THR A 441 -17.33 11.70 -14.24
N ILE A 442 -17.93 12.67 -13.55
CA ILE A 442 -19.38 12.72 -13.30
C ILE A 442 -20.17 12.77 -14.62
N GLY A 443 -19.69 13.51 -15.63
CA GLY A 443 -20.35 13.63 -16.93
C GLY A 443 -20.09 12.45 -17.88
N CYS A 444 -18.86 11.94 -17.92
CA CYS A 444 -18.45 10.94 -18.90
C CYS A 444 -18.61 9.49 -18.44
N LEU A 445 -18.50 9.20 -17.15
CA LEU A 445 -18.56 7.81 -16.65
C LEU A 445 -19.94 7.15 -16.87
N PRO A 446 -21.08 7.86 -16.74
CA PRO A 446 -22.38 7.31 -17.11
C PRO A 446 -22.49 6.93 -18.60
N LEU A 447 -21.66 7.49 -19.49
CA LEU A 447 -21.64 7.09 -20.91
C LEU A 447 -20.99 5.71 -21.09
N ILE A 448 -20.04 5.35 -20.22
CA ILE A 448 -19.37 4.05 -20.23
C ILE A 448 -20.21 3.01 -19.48
N ILE A 449 -20.77 3.38 -18.34
CA ILE A 449 -21.57 2.52 -17.47
C ILE A 449 -22.90 3.24 -17.18
N PRO A 450 -23.92 3.10 -18.05
CA PRO A 450 -25.20 3.81 -17.94
C PRO A 450 -25.95 3.59 -16.62
N GLN A 451 -25.74 2.44 -15.98
CA GLN A 451 -26.32 2.11 -14.68
C GLN A 451 -25.80 3.02 -13.57
N LEU A 452 -24.53 3.46 -13.65
CA LEU A 452 -23.91 4.34 -12.67
C LEU A 452 -24.28 5.80 -12.94
N LYS A 453 -25.38 6.25 -12.34
CA LYS A 453 -25.86 7.63 -12.47
C LYS A 453 -24.91 8.65 -11.83
N TRP A 454 -24.94 9.89 -12.35
CA TRP A 454 -24.08 11.00 -11.96
C TRP A 454 -24.05 11.30 -10.45
N TYR A 455 -25.19 11.15 -9.76
CA TYR A 455 -25.30 11.45 -8.34
C TYR A 455 -24.55 10.45 -7.45
N HIS A 456 -24.42 9.18 -7.87
CA HIS A 456 -23.60 8.20 -7.15
C HIS A 456 -22.12 8.59 -7.20
N ILE A 457 -21.65 9.03 -8.37
CA ILE A 457 -20.26 9.46 -8.59
C ILE A 457 -19.97 10.72 -7.78
N LEU A 458 -20.89 11.68 -7.78
CA LEU A 458 -20.80 12.90 -6.97
C LEU A 458 -20.66 12.56 -5.48
N ALA A 459 -21.54 11.70 -4.95
CA ALA A 459 -21.47 11.26 -3.56
C ALA A 459 -20.13 10.58 -3.23
N ALA A 460 -19.66 9.69 -4.12
CA ALA A 460 -18.36 9.03 -3.96
C ALA A 460 -17.21 10.05 -3.89
N TYR A 461 -17.20 11.08 -4.76
CA TYR A 461 -16.16 12.12 -4.79
C TYR A 461 -16.23 13.12 -3.64
N ILE A 462 -17.36 13.26 -2.95
CA ILE A 462 -17.43 14.04 -1.72
C ILE A 462 -16.74 13.28 -0.58
N VAL A 463 -16.94 11.97 -0.49
CA VAL A 463 -16.41 11.14 0.61
C VAL A 463 -14.96 10.69 0.36
N ALA A 464 -14.56 10.51 -0.91
CA ALA A 464 -13.28 9.92 -1.27
C ALA A 464 -12.03 10.63 -0.69
N PRO A 465 -11.93 11.97 -0.59
CA PRO A 465 -10.75 12.62 -0.02
C PRO A 465 -10.51 12.27 1.45
N ALA A 466 -11.57 12.11 2.23
CA ALA A 466 -11.47 11.71 3.64
C ALA A 466 -10.94 10.26 3.76
N LEU A 467 -11.44 9.35 2.93
CA LEU A 467 -10.98 7.96 2.88
C LEU A 467 -9.56 7.85 2.33
N ALA A 468 -9.21 8.66 1.33
CA ALA A 468 -7.86 8.74 0.78
C ALA A 468 -6.87 9.16 1.85
N PHE A 469 -7.20 10.18 2.67
CA PHE A 469 -6.36 10.61 3.78
C PHE A 469 -6.14 9.48 4.80
N CYS A 470 -7.22 8.79 5.21
CA CYS A 470 -7.14 7.67 6.16
C CYS A 470 -6.25 6.55 5.61
N ASN A 471 -6.46 6.18 4.34
CA ASN A 471 -5.68 5.13 3.69
C ASN A 471 -4.19 5.49 3.58
N ALA A 472 -3.89 6.71 3.12
CA ALA A 472 -2.52 7.17 2.97
C ALA A 472 -1.81 7.27 4.33
N TYR A 473 -2.53 7.73 5.37
CA TYR A 473 -2.01 7.76 6.75
C TYR A 473 -1.69 6.35 7.26
N GLY A 474 -2.63 5.42 7.11
CA GLY A 474 -2.44 4.01 7.47
C GLY A 474 -1.26 3.39 6.73
N CYS A 475 -1.19 3.59 5.40
CA CYS A 475 -0.08 3.13 4.57
C CYS A 475 1.26 3.75 5.00
N GLY A 476 1.28 4.99 5.46
CA GLY A 476 2.46 5.67 5.99
C GLY A 476 3.01 5.04 7.28
N LEU A 477 2.14 4.40 8.08
CA LEU A 477 2.54 3.68 9.30
C LEU A 477 2.85 2.20 9.04
N THR A 478 2.02 1.53 8.24
CA THR A 478 2.06 0.06 8.12
C THR A 478 2.72 -0.45 6.85
N ASN A 479 2.95 0.42 5.86
CA ASN A 479 3.32 0.07 4.49
C ASN A 479 2.24 -0.71 3.72
N TRP A 480 0.99 -0.73 4.21
CA TRP A 480 -0.11 -1.45 3.60
C TRP A 480 -1.26 -0.54 3.19
N SER A 481 -1.72 -0.69 1.95
CA SER A 481 -2.87 0.05 1.43
C SER A 481 -4.15 -0.76 1.63
N PHE A 482 -5.14 -0.14 2.27
CA PHE A 482 -6.48 -0.67 2.47
C PHE A 482 -7.45 -0.23 1.36
N ALA A 483 -6.97 0.23 0.20
CA ALA A 483 -7.82 0.68 -0.90
C ALA A 483 -8.90 -0.34 -1.30
N SER A 484 -8.59 -1.65 -1.29
CA SER A 484 -9.56 -2.71 -1.56
C SER A 484 -10.68 -2.80 -0.51
N ALA A 485 -10.37 -2.53 0.78
CA ALA A 485 -11.38 -2.50 1.84
C ALA A 485 -12.36 -1.35 1.64
N TYR A 486 -11.85 -0.15 1.34
CA TYR A 486 -12.69 1.02 1.03
C TYR A 486 -13.50 0.82 -0.26
N GLY A 487 -12.92 0.16 -1.28
CA GLY A 487 -13.64 -0.24 -2.49
C GLY A 487 -14.82 -1.17 -2.17
N LYS A 488 -14.61 -2.19 -1.34
CA LYS A 488 -15.68 -3.12 -0.90
C LYS A 488 -16.78 -2.41 -0.09
N LEU A 489 -16.43 -1.45 0.74
CA LEU A 489 -17.41 -0.59 1.43
C LEU A 489 -18.25 0.21 0.43
N ALA A 490 -17.64 0.72 -0.64
CA ALA A 490 -18.37 1.36 -1.72
C ALA A 490 -19.32 0.38 -2.44
N ILE A 491 -18.93 -0.88 -2.67
CA ILE A 491 -19.85 -1.90 -3.22
C ILE A 491 -21.12 -1.96 -2.37
N PHE A 492 -20.99 -2.17 -1.05
CA PHE A 492 -22.14 -2.33 -0.16
C PHE A 492 -23.09 -1.13 -0.19
N ILE A 493 -22.55 0.09 -0.03
CA ILE A 493 -23.35 1.32 0.03
C ILE A 493 -24.05 1.59 -1.30
N PHE A 494 -23.31 1.52 -2.41
CA PHE A 494 -23.85 1.91 -3.72
C PHE A 494 -24.71 0.81 -4.36
N SER A 495 -24.42 -0.47 -4.10
CA SER A 495 -25.32 -1.57 -4.50
C SER A 495 -26.64 -1.50 -3.73
N ALA A 496 -26.62 -1.30 -2.41
CA ALA A 496 -27.85 -1.14 -1.63
C ALA A 496 -28.68 0.07 -2.09
N TRP A 497 -28.01 1.19 -2.39
CA TRP A 497 -28.70 2.40 -2.83
C TRP A 497 -29.35 2.23 -4.21
N ALA A 498 -28.69 1.56 -5.15
CA ALA A 498 -29.28 1.30 -6.46
C ALA A 498 -30.42 0.26 -6.38
N GLY A 499 -30.28 -0.78 -5.56
CA GLY A 499 -31.21 -1.91 -5.49
C GLY A 499 -31.05 -2.88 -6.67
N ALA A 500 -31.51 -4.12 -6.49
CA ALA A 500 -31.40 -5.16 -7.52
C ALA A 500 -32.15 -4.79 -8.81
N SER A 501 -33.32 -4.15 -8.69
CA SER A 501 -34.15 -3.71 -9.81
C SER A 501 -33.52 -2.65 -10.72
N HIS A 502 -32.39 -2.05 -10.32
CA HIS A 502 -31.65 -1.05 -11.10
C HIS A 502 -30.17 -1.40 -11.30
N SER A 503 -29.87 -2.70 -11.39
CA SER A 503 -28.51 -3.21 -11.62
C SER A 503 -27.52 -2.84 -10.51
N GLY A 504 -27.94 -3.06 -9.26
CA GLY A 504 -27.14 -2.75 -8.07
C GLY A 504 -25.76 -3.40 -8.06
N VAL A 505 -25.60 -4.55 -8.73
CA VAL A 505 -24.29 -5.21 -8.92
C VAL A 505 -23.35 -4.28 -9.68
N ILE A 506 -23.72 -3.85 -10.89
CA ILE A 506 -22.86 -3.02 -11.74
C ILE A 506 -22.59 -1.67 -11.10
N VAL A 507 -23.59 -1.06 -10.47
CA VAL A 507 -23.43 0.23 -9.77
C VAL A 507 -22.40 0.12 -8.65
N GLY A 508 -22.51 -0.90 -7.79
CA GLY A 508 -21.56 -1.09 -6.69
C GLY A 508 -20.15 -1.45 -7.16
N LEU A 509 -20.01 -2.31 -8.18
CA LEU A 509 -18.70 -2.66 -8.74
C LEU A 509 -18.01 -1.49 -9.43
N ALA A 510 -18.77 -0.66 -10.15
CA ALA A 510 -18.22 0.54 -10.75
C ALA A 510 -17.84 1.58 -9.69
N ALA A 511 -18.67 1.79 -8.67
CA ALA A 511 -18.38 2.69 -7.55
C ALA A 511 -17.16 2.22 -6.73
N CYS A 512 -16.98 0.91 -6.58
CA CYS A 512 -15.77 0.31 -6.01
C CYS A 512 -14.52 0.73 -6.79
N GLY A 513 -14.56 0.66 -8.11
CA GLY A 513 -13.43 1.08 -8.94
C GLY A 513 -13.11 2.56 -8.82
N VAL A 514 -14.13 3.41 -8.76
CA VAL A 514 -13.97 4.85 -8.51
C VAL A 514 -13.28 5.08 -7.16
N MET A 515 -13.77 4.42 -6.09
CA MET A 515 -13.24 4.58 -4.74
C MET A 515 -11.81 4.03 -4.61
N MET A 516 -11.57 2.82 -5.08
CA MET A 516 -10.28 2.14 -5.01
C MET A 516 -9.21 2.89 -5.81
N SER A 517 -9.57 3.47 -6.96
CA SER A 517 -8.67 4.28 -7.78
C SER A 517 -8.22 5.55 -7.05
N ILE A 518 -9.14 6.32 -6.47
CA ILE A 518 -8.78 7.55 -5.74
C ILE A 518 -7.94 7.22 -4.51
N VAL A 519 -8.43 6.29 -3.69
CA VAL A 519 -7.85 5.99 -2.38
C VAL A 519 -6.48 5.31 -2.53
N GLY A 520 -6.31 4.46 -3.54
CA GLY A 520 -5.04 3.81 -3.86
C GLY A 520 -4.01 4.80 -4.42
N THR A 521 -4.35 5.51 -5.51
CA THR A 521 -3.41 6.43 -6.17
C THR A 521 -2.96 7.57 -5.26
N ALA A 522 -3.83 8.05 -4.36
CA ALA A 522 -3.49 9.05 -3.37
C ALA A 522 -2.47 8.54 -2.33
N ALA A 523 -2.58 7.28 -1.90
CA ALA A 523 -1.61 6.67 -1.00
C ALA A 523 -0.25 6.45 -1.68
N ASP A 524 -0.27 5.98 -2.94
CA ASP A 524 0.94 5.81 -3.76
C ASP A 524 1.67 7.16 -3.96
N LEU A 525 0.93 8.24 -4.24
CA LEU A 525 1.48 9.60 -4.33
C LEU A 525 2.16 10.06 -3.03
N MET A 526 1.56 9.78 -1.87
CA MET A 526 2.17 10.16 -0.59
C MET A 526 3.45 9.36 -0.31
N GLN A 527 3.44 8.07 -0.64
CA GLN A 527 4.63 7.22 -0.54
C GLN A 527 5.75 7.73 -1.44
N ASP A 528 5.43 8.09 -2.68
CA ASP A 528 6.40 8.66 -3.60
C ASP A 528 6.89 10.03 -3.08
N PHE A 529 6.01 10.92 -2.58
CA PHE A 529 6.47 12.17 -1.96
C PHE A 529 7.44 11.95 -0.80
N LYS A 530 7.30 10.87 -0.03
CA LYS A 530 8.31 10.50 0.98
C LYS A 530 9.65 10.17 0.32
N THR A 531 9.66 9.36 -0.74
CA THR A 531 10.87 9.06 -1.51
C THR A 531 11.51 10.32 -2.06
N GLY A 532 10.72 11.23 -2.62
CA GLY A 532 11.21 12.50 -3.14
C GLY A 532 11.79 13.42 -2.08
N TYR A 533 11.10 13.54 -0.94
CA TYR A 533 11.58 14.32 0.20
C TYR A 533 12.97 13.86 0.66
N LEU A 534 13.18 12.55 0.76
CA LEU A 534 14.46 11.97 1.19
C LEU A 534 15.54 11.93 0.09
N THR A 535 15.20 12.18 -1.17
CA THR A 535 16.14 12.21 -2.31
C THR A 535 16.37 13.61 -2.87
N LEU A 536 15.86 14.65 -2.19
CA LEU A 536 15.83 16.03 -2.70
C LEU A 536 15.25 16.12 -4.12
N SER A 537 14.15 15.40 -4.37
CA SER A 537 13.40 15.49 -5.62
C SER A 537 12.28 16.51 -5.48
N SER A 538 12.04 17.28 -6.55
CA SER A 538 11.04 18.34 -6.52
C SER A 538 9.62 17.76 -6.53
N PRO A 539 8.71 18.18 -5.61
CA PRO A 539 7.33 17.71 -5.59
C PRO A 539 6.57 17.96 -6.89
N ARG A 540 6.94 18.99 -7.68
CA ARG A 540 6.35 19.24 -9.00
C ARG A 540 6.77 18.16 -10.01
N SER A 541 8.05 17.84 -10.08
CA SER A 541 8.56 16.77 -10.96
C SER A 541 7.92 15.43 -10.63
N MET A 542 7.77 15.14 -9.33
CA MET A 542 7.13 13.91 -8.88
C MET A 542 5.69 13.81 -9.35
N PHE A 543 4.93 14.88 -9.15
CA PHE A 543 3.53 14.93 -9.58
C PHE A 543 3.39 14.73 -11.10
N ILE A 544 4.24 15.39 -11.90
CA ILE A 544 4.25 15.20 -13.36
C ILE A 544 4.65 13.77 -13.75
N SER A 545 5.66 13.18 -13.09
CA SER A 545 6.08 11.80 -13.33
C SER A 545 4.96 10.81 -13.03
N GLN A 546 4.18 11.07 -11.98
CA GLN A 546 3.03 10.28 -11.61
C GLN A 546 1.85 10.45 -12.57
N VAL A 547 1.59 11.66 -13.08
CA VAL A 547 0.60 11.88 -14.14
C VAL A 547 0.97 11.09 -15.40
N ILE A 548 2.23 11.13 -15.82
CA ILE A 548 2.73 10.39 -17.00
C ILE A 548 2.64 8.88 -16.75
N GLY A 549 3.10 8.40 -15.60
CA GLY A 549 3.02 6.99 -15.22
C GLY A 549 1.57 6.49 -15.16
N THR A 550 0.67 7.26 -14.57
CA THR A 550 -0.78 6.97 -14.53
C THR A 550 -1.34 6.85 -15.95
N ALA A 551 -1.04 7.81 -16.83
CA ALA A 551 -1.49 7.77 -18.23
C ALA A 551 -1.00 6.51 -18.97
N MET A 552 0.27 6.13 -18.75
CA MET A 552 0.83 4.90 -19.29
C MET A 552 0.15 3.66 -18.70
N GLY A 553 -0.12 3.64 -17.38
CA GLY A 553 -0.83 2.57 -16.69
C GLY A 553 -2.26 2.37 -17.20
N CYS A 554 -2.98 3.46 -17.50
CA CYS A 554 -4.33 3.41 -18.08
C CYS A 554 -4.39 2.70 -19.44
N VAL A 555 -3.27 2.59 -20.15
CA VAL A 555 -3.18 1.86 -21.43
C VAL A 555 -2.52 0.50 -21.24
N ILE A 556 -1.36 0.45 -20.59
CA ILE A 556 -0.55 -0.77 -20.42
C ILE A 556 -1.31 -1.81 -19.60
N ALA A 557 -1.92 -1.42 -18.46
CA ALA A 557 -2.55 -2.39 -17.57
C ALA A 557 -3.76 -3.09 -18.23
N PRO A 558 -4.71 -2.38 -18.89
CA PRO A 558 -5.76 -3.04 -19.66
C PRO A 558 -5.23 -3.92 -20.80
N CYS A 559 -4.19 -3.49 -21.53
CA CYS A 559 -3.57 -4.29 -22.59
C CYS A 559 -2.97 -5.58 -22.06
N VAL A 560 -2.23 -5.50 -20.95
CA VAL A 560 -1.63 -6.67 -20.29
C VAL A 560 -2.74 -7.60 -19.79
N PHE A 561 -3.75 -7.08 -19.08
CA PHE A 561 -4.90 -7.89 -18.66
C PHE A 561 -5.58 -8.56 -19.84
N TRP A 562 -5.79 -7.85 -20.94
CA TRP A 562 -6.42 -8.39 -22.15
C TRP A 562 -5.66 -9.59 -22.72
N LEU A 563 -4.32 -9.55 -22.69
CA LEU A 563 -3.49 -10.70 -23.06
C LEU A 563 -3.75 -11.91 -22.16
N PHE A 564 -3.78 -11.71 -20.83
CA PHE A 564 -4.10 -12.79 -19.89
C PHE A 564 -5.53 -13.33 -20.09
N TYR A 565 -6.50 -12.42 -20.22
CA TYR A 565 -7.90 -12.74 -20.38
C TYR A 565 -8.21 -13.51 -21.68
N LYS A 566 -7.48 -13.24 -22.77
CA LYS A 566 -7.62 -13.97 -24.04
C LYS A 566 -6.82 -15.28 -24.09
N SER A 567 -5.72 -15.36 -23.37
CA SER A 567 -4.81 -16.52 -23.44
C SER A 567 -5.12 -17.60 -22.41
N PHE A 568 -5.79 -17.25 -21.30
CA PHE A 568 -6.06 -18.16 -20.19
C PHE A 568 -7.51 -18.09 -19.74
N ASP A 569 -8.01 -19.19 -19.18
CA ASP A 569 -9.31 -19.24 -18.51
C ASP A 569 -9.20 -18.64 -17.10
N VAL A 570 -9.16 -17.31 -17.05
CA VAL A 570 -9.07 -16.54 -15.80
C VAL A 570 -10.28 -16.87 -14.92
N GLY A 571 -10.06 -17.04 -13.62
CA GLY A 571 -11.12 -17.31 -12.65
C GLY A 571 -11.63 -18.76 -12.61
N ALA A 572 -11.07 -19.67 -13.41
CA ALA A 572 -11.44 -21.10 -13.37
C ALA A 572 -10.95 -21.78 -12.08
N SER A 573 -11.80 -22.60 -11.46
CA SER A 573 -11.46 -23.36 -10.25
C SER A 573 -10.30 -24.33 -10.52
N GLY A 574 -9.14 -24.07 -9.92
CA GLY A 574 -7.93 -24.87 -10.12
C GLY A 574 -7.18 -24.61 -11.44
N GLY A 575 -7.47 -23.48 -12.10
CA GLY A 575 -6.69 -22.95 -13.23
C GLY A 575 -5.41 -22.23 -12.77
N ALA A 576 -4.54 -21.87 -13.73
CA ALA A 576 -3.29 -21.16 -13.44
C ALA A 576 -3.51 -19.74 -12.85
N TYR A 577 -4.68 -19.15 -13.13
CA TYR A 577 -5.06 -17.79 -12.72
C TYR A 577 -6.43 -17.81 -12.03
N PRO A 578 -6.50 -18.25 -10.76
CA PRO A 578 -7.76 -18.44 -10.06
C PRO A 578 -8.50 -17.13 -9.72
N ALA A 579 -7.82 -15.97 -9.80
CA ALA A 579 -8.35 -14.65 -9.49
C ALA A 579 -9.10 -14.62 -8.13
N PRO A 580 -8.37 -14.78 -7.01
CA PRO A 580 -8.98 -15.07 -5.71
C PRO A 580 -9.89 -13.94 -5.19
N TYR A 581 -9.63 -12.69 -5.58
CA TYR A 581 -10.49 -11.56 -5.19
C TYR A 581 -11.80 -11.54 -5.95
N THR A 582 -11.90 -12.24 -7.07
CA THR A 582 -13.16 -12.37 -7.81
C THR A 582 -14.18 -13.20 -7.05
N TYR A 583 -13.78 -14.11 -6.15
CA TYR A 583 -14.73 -14.80 -5.25
C TYR A 583 -15.43 -13.83 -4.29
N SER A 584 -14.71 -12.80 -3.83
CA SER A 584 -15.36 -11.73 -3.06
C SER A 584 -16.36 -10.98 -3.95
N THR A 585 -16.01 -10.72 -5.22
CA THR A 585 -16.90 -10.08 -6.20
C THR A 585 -18.11 -10.92 -6.60
N VAL A 586 -17.96 -12.24 -6.73
CA VAL A 586 -19.05 -13.22 -6.89
C VAL A 586 -20.01 -13.11 -5.71
N THR A 587 -19.48 -13.04 -4.50
CA THR A 587 -20.32 -12.91 -3.29
C THR A 587 -21.10 -11.60 -3.29
N TRP A 588 -20.45 -10.50 -3.67
CA TRP A 588 -21.10 -9.19 -3.78
C TRP A 588 -22.20 -9.18 -4.84
N ARG A 589 -21.95 -9.85 -5.96
CA ARG A 589 -22.92 -10.00 -7.04
C ARG A 589 -24.14 -10.79 -6.56
N SER A 590 -23.94 -11.91 -5.87
CA SER A 590 -25.02 -12.68 -5.26
C SER A 590 -25.80 -11.89 -4.21
N TRP A 591 -25.13 -11.09 -3.38
CA TRP A 591 -25.82 -10.26 -2.38
C TRP A 591 -26.60 -9.10 -3.01
N ALA A 592 -26.02 -8.39 -3.97
CA ALA A 592 -26.68 -7.26 -4.62
C ALA A 592 -27.85 -7.69 -5.54
N SER A 593 -27.96 -8.98 -5.85
CA SER A 593 -29.12 -9.59 -6.51
C SER A 593 -30.13 -10.22 -5.55
N MET A 594 -29.86 -10.19 -4.24
CA MET A 594 -30.82 -10.57 -3.21
C MET A 594 -31.55 -9.28 -2.80
N ASP A 595 -32.89 -9.31 -2.87
CA ASP A 595 -33.84 -8.19 -2.91
C ASP A 595 -34.16 -7.71 -4.34
#